data_AF-A0A949ZGI8-F1
#
_entry.id   AF-A0A949ZGI8-F1
#
_cell.length_a   1.000
_cell.length_b   1.000
_cell.length_c   1.000
_cell.angle_alpha   90.00
_cell.angle_beta   90.00
_cell.angle_gamma   90.00
#
_symmetry.space_group_name_H-M   'P 1'
#
loop_
_entity.id
_entity.type
_entity.pdbx_description
1 polymer ?
#
loop_
_entity_poly.entity_id
_entity_poly.type
_entity_poly.pdbx_seq_one_letter_code
_entity_poly.pdbx_strand_id
1 'polypeptide(L)'
;MFRALGARVLLDSDDGAPATGWTVGSVWDWATHGLEGAPPRWAEGEHIIGTTRIRCLRAADGDQLLLRTTLHRPDEWEPTIVWRSTVDLLEDDGVVEVGIAVEQDLRHHRIAPTPLQPPLLSLLHSLALRGTRAGSQPVSAEAQTIVGTESVARFVDRVLLDRERQLPVLLFTSVKEREGVYMPEGTNPSLVARELCGLAHVYLIPRAEDTHKLTRRLRLLSAYDGAVRIYWPRMTVQDSPPRHPLHLRTRLNHTSVPAIERRIIEAGARAYRPPDGTAALIARRWRAEQRERLDMLMAAETDSERREAVLISELLQVTEENVRLTQDLETVRDELERALRRLEEQTSADPAVDAFSGDGQNGDGQSGVEAMKSATI
;
A
#
# COMPACT_ATOMS: atom_id res chain seq x y z
N MET A 1 9.35 3.90 12.75
CA MET A 1 8.62 2.73 12.22
C MET A 1 8.24 3.02 10.78
N PHE A 2 8.65 2.16 9.85
CA PHE A 2 8.41 2.36 8.41
C PHE A 2 7.29 1.42 7.97
N ARG A 3 6.23 1.95 7.31
CA ARG A 3 5.19 1.08 6.76
C ARG A 3 5.66 0.50 5.44
N ALA A 4 5.87 -0.81 5.44
CA ALA A 4 6.31 -1.57 4.28
C ALA A 4 5.16 -1.94 3.34
N LEU A 5 3.94 -2.15 3.86
CA LEU A 5 2.78 -2.52 3.06
C LEU A 5 1.47 -2.01 3.69
N GLY A 6 0.49 -1.70 2.84
CA GLY A 6 -0.86 -1.44 3.28
C GLY A 6 -1.88 -1.85 2.21
N ALA A 7 -2.88 -2.64 2.58
CA ALA A 7 -3.93 -3.15 1.71
C ALA A 7 -5.30 -3.03 2.40
N ARG A 8 -6.35 -2.73 1.62
CA ARG A 8 -7.73 -2.64 2.09
C ARG A 8 -8.60 -3.41 1.09
N VAL A 9 -9.34 -4.41 1.57
CA VAL A 9 -10.23 -5.23 0.76
C VAL A 9 -11.57 -5.41 1.46
N LEU A 10 -12.61 -5.66 0.68
CA LEU A 10 -13.98 -5.89 1.13
C LEU A 10 -14.35 -7.34 0.81
N LEU A 11 -14.99 -8.00 1.77
CA LEU A 11 -15.59 -9.30 1.63
C LEU A 11 -17.10 -9.16 1.89
N ASP A 12 -17.90 -9.50 0.89
CA ASP A 12 -19.35 -9.59 1.06
C ASP A 12 -19.68 -10.91 1.79
N SER A 13 -20.70 -10.92 2.65
CA SER A 13 -21.18 -12.17 3.24
C SER A 13 -21.81 -13.07 2.18
N ASP A 14 -21.11 -14.16 1.81
CA ASP A 14 -21.70 -15.21 0.97
C ASP A 14 -22.82 -15.94 1.72
N ASP A 15 -24.02 -16.00 1.11
CA ASP A 15 -25.11 -16.95 1.38
C ASP A 15 -25.40 -17.27 2.85
N GLY A 16 -25.47 -16.24 3.72
CA GLY A 16 -25.99 -16.36 5.09
C GLY A 16 -25.03 -16.92 6.14
N ALA A 17 -23.77 -17.20 5.79
CA ALA A 17 -22.72 -17.43 6.78
C ALA A 17 -22.05 -16.10 7.14
N PRO A 18 -21.74 -15.84 8.43
CA PRO A 18 -21.04 -14.61 8.80
C PRO A 18 -19.65 -14.62 8.16
N ALA A 19 -19.41 -13.74 7.19
CA ALA A 19 -18.12 -13.57 6.51
C ALA A 19 -16.95 -13.43 7.50
N THR A 20 -17.25 -12.88 8.68
CA THR A 20 -16.29 -12.71 9.78
C THR A 20 -15.76 -14.03 10.30
N GLY A 21 -16.57 -15.09 10.38
CA GLY A 21 -16.14 -16.36 11.00
C GLY A 21 -14.97 -17.02 10.27
N TRP A 22 -15.09 -17.19 8.95
CA TRP A 22 -14.01 -17.75 8.13
C TRP A 22 -12.81 -16.80 8.04
N THR A 23 -13.07 -15.49 7.92
CA THR A 23 -12.00 -14.49 7.80
C THR A 23 -11.16 -14.42 9.06
N VAL A 24 -11.79 -14.44 10.24
CA VAL A 24 -11.11 -14.51 11.54
C VAL A 24 -10.29 -15.79 11.65
N GLY A 25 -10.84 -16.94 11.24
CA GLY A 25 -10.10 -18.19 11.19
C GLY A 25 -8.85 -18.10 10.31
N SER A 26 -8.99 -17.55 9.11
CA SER A 26 -7.88 -17.40 8.16
C SER A 26 -6.80 -16.43 8.65
N VAL A 27 -7.20 -15.32 9.27
CA VAL A 27 -6.26 -14.38 9.91
C VAL A 27 -5.55 -15.04 11.09
N TRP A 28 -6.27 -15.81 11.89
CA TRP A 28 -5.68 -16.52 13.02
C TRP A 28 -4.69 -17.59 12.55
N ASP A 29 -5.11 -18.46 11.62
CA ASP A 29 -4.26 -19.51 11.04
C ASP A 29 -2.99 -18.92 10.42
N TRP A 30 -3.09 -17.78 9.73
CA TRP A 30 -1.93 -17.05 9.23
C TRP A 30 -1.04 -16.53 10.37
N ALA A 31 -1.62 -15.89 11.38
CA ALA A 31 -0.87 -15.29 12.48
C ALA A 31 -0.14 -16.34 13.34
N THR A 32 -0.72 -17.53 13.48
CA THR A 32 -0.20 -18.63 14.29
C THR A 32 0.48 -19.73 13.48
N HIS A 33 0.59 -19.59 12.16
CA HIS A 33 1.20 -20.59 11.31
C HIS A 33 2.61 -20.94 11.78
N GLY A 34 2.86 -22.23 12.04
CA GLY A 34 4.15 -22.75 12.53
C GLY A 34 4.45 -22.46 14.01
N LEU A 35 3.52 -21.88 14.78
CA LEU A 35 3.70 -21.62 16.21
C LEU A 35 3.12 -22.76 17.06
N GLU A 36 3.99 -23.56 17.66
CA GLU A 36 3.57 -24.58 18.63
C GLU A 36 3.02 -23.93 19.91
N GLY A 37 1.89 -24.43 20.40
CA GLY A 37 1.24 -23.91 21.61
C GLY A 37 0.32 -22.70 21.41
N ALA A 38 0.11 -22.26 20.16
CA ALA A 38 -0.91 -21.27 19.86
C ALA A 38 -2.33 -21.80 20.19
N PRO A 39 -3.23 -20.96 20.73
CA PRO A 39 -4.64 -21.34 20.87
C PRO A 39 -5.22 -21.82 19.53
N PRO A 40 -6.11 -22.83 19.52
CA PRO A 40 -6.65 -23.40 18.28
C PRO A 40 -7.60 -22.46 17.53
N ARG A 41 -8.00 -21.34 18.15
CA ARG A 41 -8.92 -20.34 17.59
C ARG A 41 -8.52 -18.96 18.08
N TRP A 42 -8.96 -17.96 17.33
CA TRP A 42 -8.80 -16.56 17.71
C TRP A 42 -9.33 -16.33 19.13
N ALA A 43 -8.51 -15.71 19.98
CA ALA A 43 -8.84 -15.38 21.35
C ALA A 43 -8.37 -13.96 21.66
N GLU A 44 -9.22 -13.16 22.28
CA GLU A 44 -8.90 -11.81 22.74
C GLU A 44 -7.78 -11.86 23.80
N GLY A 45 -6.90 -10.86 23.80
CA GLY A 45 -5.78 -10.75 24.73
C GLY A 45 -4.41 -10.76 24.07
N GLU A 46 -3.36 -10.86 24.90
CA GLU A 46 -1.98 -10.96 24.44
C GLU A 46 -1.49 -12.41 24.56
N HIS A 47 -0.94 -12.92 23.46
CA HIS A 47 -0.36 -14.26 23.35
C HIS A 47 1.11 -14.13 23.02
N ILE A 48 1.99 -14.66 23.88
CA ILE A 48 3.43 -14.69 23.65
C ILE A 48 3.83 -16.15 23.41
N ILE A 49 4.27 -16.45 22.20
CA ILE A 49 4.61 -17.80 21.76
C ILE A 49 6.02 -17.77 21.17
N GLY A 50 6.98 -18.30 21.94
CA GLY A 50 8.40 -18.16 21.63
C GLY A 50 8.81 -16.69 21.57
N THR A 51 9.32 -16.24 20.41
CA THR A 51 9.70 -14.83 20.15
C THR A 51 8.59 -14.00 19.51
N THR A 52 7.44 -14.62 19.20
CA THR A 52 6.31 -13.97 18.55
C THR A 52 5.33 -13.47 19.60
N ARG A 53 4.89 -12.21 19.45
CA ARG A 53 3.83 -11.62 20.27
C ARG A 53 2.62 -11.32 19.39
N ILE A 54 1.46 -11.83 19.78
CA ILE A 54 0.18 -11.62 19.09
C ILE A 54 -0.75 -10.90 20.05
N ARG A 55 -1.26 -9.74 19.67
CA ARG A 55 -2.27 -9.01 20.42
C ARG A 55 -3.58 -9.01 19.65
N CYS A 56 -4.61 -9.52 20.28
CA CYS A 56 -5.96 -9.62 19.74
C CYS A 56 -6.87 -8.70 20.52
N LEU A 57 -7.59 -7.83 19.82
CA LEU A 57 -8.55 -6.89 20.40
C LEU A 57 -9.91 -7.11 19.74
N ARG A 58 -10.95 -7.17 20.57
CA ARG A 58 -12.34 -7.11 20.12
C ARG A 58 -12.97 -5.81 20.59
N ALA A 59 -13.64 -5.11 19.68
CA ALA A 59 -14.45 -3.94 20.00
C ALA A 59 -15.76 -4.04 19.22
N ALA A 60 -16.88 -3.72 19.86
CA ALA A 60 -18.19 -3.73 19.22
C ALA A 60 -18.98 -2.48 19.63
N ASP A 61 -19.78 -1.94 18.71
CA ASP A 61 -20.75 -0.90 18.99
C ASP A 61 -21.93 -1.00 18.03
N GLY A 62 -23.12 -1.26 18.55
CA GLY A 62 -24.31 -1.55 17.74
C GLY A 62 -24.06 -2.76 16.83
N ASP A 63 -24.24 -2.55 15.53
CA ASP A 63 -24.07 -3.57 14.49
C ASP A 63 -22.61 -3.65 13.98
N GLN A 64 -21.71 -2.78 14.47
CA GLN A 64 -20.31 -2.80 14.09
C GLN A 64 -19.48 -3.69 15.03
N LEU A 65 -18.65 -4.55 14.43
CA LEU A 65 -17.69 -5.39 15.14
C LEU A 65 -16.30 -5.23 14.54
N LEU A 66 -15.33 -4.82 15.36
CA LEU A 66 -13.92 -4.81 15.04
C LEU A 66 -13.19 -5.96 15.75
N LEU A 67 -12.47 -6.74 14.95
CA LEU A 67 -11.49 -7.71 15.42
C LEU A 67 -10.12 -7.30 14.86
N ARG A 68 -9.23 -6.88 15.76
CA ARG A 68 -7.86 -6.49 15.40
C ARG A 68 -6.88 -7.55 15.88
N THR A 69 -6.03 -8.01 14.98
CA THR A 69 -4.90 -8.89 15.26
C THR A 69 -3.60 -8.14 14.94
N THR A 70 -2.78 -7.89 15.96
CA THR A 70 -1.46 -7.28 15.83
C THR A 70 -0.39 -8.31 16.14
N LEU A 71 0.38 -8.68 15.12
CA LEU A 71 1.46 -9.65 15.19
C LEU A 71 2.81 -8.93 15.19
N HIS A 72 3.64 -9.22 16.19
CA HIS A 72 5.05 -8.86 16.23
C HIS A 72 5.90 -10.11 16.05
N ARG A 73 6.63 -10.20 14.94
CA ARG A 73 7.47 -11.35 14.62
C ARG A 73 8.86 -10.88 14.18
N PRO A 74 9.95 -11.40 14.76
CA PRO A 74 11.29 -11.17 14.22
C PRO A 74 11.40 -11.68 12.78
N ASP A 75 12.21 -11.03 11.96
CA ASP A 75 12.55 -11.56 10.63
C ASP A 75 13.29 -12.91 10.76
N GLU A 76 13.01 -13.84 9.84
CA GLU A 76 13.59 -15.19 9.86
C GLU A 76 15.10 -15.17 9.60
N TRP A 77 15.58 -14.25 8.75
CA TRP A 77 16.97 -14.17 8.34
C TRP A 77 17.75 -13.09 9.08
N GLU A 78 17.09 -12.03 9.53
CA GLU A 78 17.71 -10.93 10.27
C GLU A 78 16.94 -10.60 11.58
N PRO A 79 17.20 -11.33 12.68
CA PRO A 79 16.45 -11.19 13.93
C PRO A 79 16.46 -9.79 14.56
N THR A 80 17.33 -8.88 14.11
CA THR A 80 17.32 -7.47 14.54
C THR A 80 16.17 -6.66 13.94
N ILE A 81 15.52 -7.16 12.90
CA ILE A 81 14.30 -6.60 12.28
C ILE A 81 13.09 -7.23 12.96
N VAL A 82 12.16 -6.40 13.44
CA VAL A 82 10.87 -6.86 13.94
C VAL A 82 9.77 -6.36 13.03
N TRP A 83 9.00 -7.29 12.48
CA TRP A 83 7.82 -7.00 11.69
C TRP A 83 6.60 -6.84 12.60
N ARG A 84 5.92 -5.71 12.48
CA ARG A 84 4.59 -5.47 13.05
C ARG A 84 3.55 -5.57 11.93
N SER A 85 2.76 -6.62 11.94
CA SER A 85 1.64 -6.80 11.03
C SER A 85 0.33 -6.56 11.77
N THR A 86 -0.52 -5.68 11.27
CA THR A 86 -1.84 -5.40 11.83
C THR A 86 -2.90 -5.80 10.82
N VAL A 87 -3.84 -6.62 11.24
CA VAL A 87 -5.02 -6.99 10.47
C VAL A 87 -6.26 -6.52 11.23
N ASP A 88 -7.02 -5.64 10.60
CA ASP A 88 -8.29 -5.11 11.08
C ASP A 88 -9.42 -5.76 10.30
N LEU A 89 -10.31 -6.47 10.99
CA LEU A 89 -11.55 -6.99 10.43
C LEU A 89 -12.69 -6.16 11.01
N LEU A 90 -13.30 -5.34 10.17
CA LEU A 90 -14.45 -4.53 10.53
C LEU A 90 -15.69 -5.10 9.83
N GLU A 91 -16.59 -5.67 10.60
CA GLU A 91 -17.90 -6.08 10.14
C GLU A 91 -18.89 -4.93 10.38
N ASP A 92 -19.63 -4.56 9.33
CA ASP A 92 -20.71 -3.58 9.36
C ASP A 92 -21.79 -4.02 8.37
N ASP A 93 -23.02 -4.23 8.85
CA ASP A 93 -24.18 -4.66 8.06
C ASP A 93 -23.90 -5.87 7.13
N GLY A 94 -23.19 -6.88 7.65
CA GLY A 94 -22.84 -8.11 6.90
C GLY A 94 -21.70 -7.96 5.88
N VAL A 95 -21.17 -6.75 5.70
CA VAL A 95 -19.96 -6.52 4.91
C VAL A 95 -18.74 -6.55 5.84
N VAL A 96 -17.73 -7.32 5.48
CA VAL A 96 -16.47 -7.38 6.23
C VAL A 96 -15.40 -6.63 5.45
N GLU A 97 -14.97 -5.53 6.03
CA GLU A 97 -13.83 -4.79 5.54
C GLU A 97 -12.54 -5.25 6.24
N VAL A 98 -11.55 -5.59 5.43
CA VAL A 98 -10.25 -6.09 5.89
C VAL A 98 -9.17 -5.06 5.59
N GLY A 99 -8.60 -4.48 6.64
CA GLY A 99 -7.42 -3.63 6.58
C GLY A 99 -6.17 -4.40 6.98
N ILE A 100 -5.12 -4.36 6.16
CA ILE A 100 -3.84 -5.01 6.44
C ILE A 100 -2.74 -3.97 6.36
N ALA A 101 -1.92 -3.88 7.40
CA ALA A 101 -0.73 -3.04 7.43
C ALA A 101 0.50 -3.83 7.89
N VAL A 102 1.62 -3.61 7.21
CA VAL A 102 2.93 -4.15 7.64
C VAL A 102 3.87 -3.02 7.89
N GLU A 103 4.48 -3.05 9.06
CA GLU A 103 5.41 -2.05 9.52
C GLU A 103 6.69 -2.74 9.98
N GLN A 104 7.82 -2.13 9.63
CA GLN A 104 9.12 -2.56 10.06
C GLN A 104 9.56 -1.68 11.23
N ASP A 105 9.85 -2.33 12.34
CA ASP A 105 10.48 -1.71 13.50
C ASP A 105 12.00 -1.92 13.40
N LEU A 106 12.70 -0.88 12.97
CA LEU A 106 14.16 -0.84 12.95
C LEU A 106 14.64 -0.45 14.34
N ARG A 107 14.78 -1.44 15.22
CA ARG A 107 15.30 -1.23 16.58
C ARG A 107 16.77 -0.81 16.61
N HIS A 108 17.48 -1.06 15.52
CA HIS A 108 18.88 -0.74 15.35
C HIS A 108 19.05 0.22 14.17
N HIS A 109 19.95 1.21 14.31
CA HIS A 109 20.24 2.22 13.29
C HIS A 109 21.07 1.63 12.12
N ARG A 110 20.78 0.39 11.71
CA ARG A 110 21.43 -0.28 10.59
C ARG A 110 20.43 -0.40 9.45
N ILE A 111 20.83 0.09 8.28
CA ILE A 111 20.07 -0.09 7.04
C ILE A 111 20.34 -1.50 6.55
N ALA A 112 19.50 -2.45 6.93
CA ALA A 112 19.54 -3.81 6.36
C ALA A 112 18.77 -3.83 5.04
N PRO A 113 19.23 -4.61 4.03
CA PRO A 113 18.44 -4.85 2.83
C PRO A 113 17.13 -5.53 3.24
N THR A 114 16.02 -4.80 3.12
CA THR A 114 14.73 -5.29 3.57
C THR A 114 14.21 -6.32 2.56
N PRO A 115 13.87 -7.55 2.98
CA PRO A 115 13.31 -8.52 2.06
C PRO A 115 12.03 -7.97 1.42
N LEU A 116 11.93 -8.14 0.10
CA LEU A 116 10.88 -7.55 -0.74
C LEU A 116 9.48 -8.15 -0.52
N GLN A 117 9.37 -9.26 0.22
CA GLN A 117 8.12 -9.99 0.38
C GLN A 117 7.66 -9.92 1.85
N PRO A 118 6.70 -9.04 2.17
CA PRO A 118 6.05 -9.05 3.47
C PRO A 118 5.35 -10.40 3.70
N PRO A 119 5.30 -10.91 4.95
CA PRO A 119 4.77 -12.24 5.29
C PRO A 119 3.25 -12.40 5.09
N LEU A 120 2.59 -11.50 4.37
CA LEU A 120 1.13 -11.36 4.25
C LEU A 120 0.55 -11.68 2.88
N LEU A 121 1.38 -12.00 1.89
CA LEU A 121 0.90 -12.35 0.54
C LEU A 121 -0.02 -13.57 0.56
N SER A 122 0.27 -14.57 1.40
CA SER A 122 -0.58 -15.76 1.53
C SER A 122 -1.99 -15.46 2.06
N LEU A 123 -2.10 -14.53 3.01
CA LEU A 123 -3.40 -14.06 3.51
C LEU A 123 -4.16 -13.28 2.44
N LEU A 124 -3.50 -12.37 1.72
CA LEU A 124 -4.13 -11.65 0.61
C LEU A 124 -4.59 -12.59 -0.51
N HIS A 125 -3.85 -13.66 -0.79
CA HIS A 125 -4.25 -14.69 -1.76
C HIS A 125 -5.49 -15.45 -1.29
N SER A 126 -5.53 -15.89 -0.03
CA SER A 126 -6.69 -16.61 0.50
C SER A 126 -7.94 -15.73 0.49
N LEU A 127 -7.80 -14.44 0.81
CA LEU A 127 -8.86 -13.44 0.70
C LEU A 127 -9.31 -13.23 -0.75
N ALA A 128 -8.38 -13.13 -1.70
CA ALA A 128 -8.72 -12.99 -3.13
C ALA A 128 -9.51 -14.20 -3.66
N LEU A 129 -9.13 -15.42 -3.25
CA LEU A 129 -9.83 -16.65 -3.62
C LEU A 129 -11.27 -16.73 -3.09
N ARG A 130 -11.60 -15.96 -2.06
CA ARG A 130 -12.97 -15.80 -1.55
C ARG A 130 -13.78 -14.71 -2.26
N GLY A 131 -13.25 -14.12 -3.32
CA GLY A 131 -13.97 -13.11 -4.08
C GLY A 131 -13.94 -11.72 -3.43
N THR A 132 -12.90 -11.41 -2.65
CA THR A 132 -12.75 -10.04 -2.12
C THR A 132 -12.63 -9.00 -3.23
N ARG A 133 -13.00 -7.76 -2.89
CA ARG A 133 -13.01 -6.61 -3.80
C ARG A 133 -12.22 -5.45 -3.21
N ALA A 134 -11.71 -4.56 -4.05
CA ALA A 134 -11.11 -3.30 -3.64
C ALA A 134 -11.82 -2.17 -4.36
N GLY A 135 -12.69 -1.48 -3.62
CA GLY A 135 -13.76 -0.67 -4.19
C GLY A 135 -14.71 -1.53 -5.03
N SER A 136 -14.95 -1.13 -6.27
CA SER A 136 -15.83 -1.86 -7.19
C SER A 136 -15.18 -3.09 -7.84
N GLN A 137 -13.86 -3.28 -7.75
CA GLN A 137 -13.13 -4.26 -8.58
C GLN A 137 -12.78 -5.53 -7.80
N PRO A 138 -12.93 -6.73 -8.37
CA PRO A 138 -12.49 -7.96 -7.73
C PRO A 138 -10.97 -8.00 -7.61
N VAL A 139 -10.48 -8.38 -6.43
CA VAL A 139 -9.06 -8.66 -6.20
C VAL A 139 -8.75 -10.04 -6.77
N SER A 140 -7.62 -10.15 -7.48
CA SER A 140 -7.18 -11.41 -8.06
C SER A 140 -5.66 -11.51 -7.97
N ALA A 141 -5.18 -12.73 -7.70
CA ALA A 141 -3.77 -13.08 -7.81
C ALA A 141 -3.37 -13.46 -9.24
N GLU A 142 -4.31 -13.44 -10.19
CA GLU A 142 -4.10 -13.79 -11.59
C GLU A 142 -4.12 -12.55 -12.48
N ALA A 143 -3.27 -12.56 -13.51
CA ALA A 143 -3.23 -11.49 -14.48
C ALA A 143 -4.39 -11.62 -15.49
N GLN A 144 -5.13 -10.53 -15.72
CA GLN A 144 -6.32 -10.55 -16.57
C GLN A 144 -5.98 -10.21 -18.02
N THR A 145 -6.44 -11.05 -18.95
CA THR A 145 -6.17 -10.87 -20.39
C THR A 145 -7.24 -9.99 -21.05
N ILE A 146 -6.80 -8.98 -21.81
CA ILE A 146 -7.66 -8.11 -22.61
C ILE A 146 -7.50 -8.48 -24.08
N VAL A 147 -8.53 -9.07 -24.68
CA VAL A 147 -8.55 -9.42 -26.11
C VAL A 147 -9.80 -8.88 -26.79
N GLY A 148 -9.61 -8.24 -27.94
CA GLY A 148 -10.69 -7.75 -28.78
C GLY A 148 -11.25 -6.39 -28.36
N THR A 149 -12.03 -5.80 -29.27
CA THR A 149 -12.52 -4.42 -29.16
C THR A 149 -13.41 -4.19 -27.94
N GLU A 150 -14.32 -5.12 -27.67
CA GLU A 150 -15.25 -5.02 -26.53
C GLU A 150 -14.52 -5.11 -25.20
N SER A 151 -13.56 -6.03 -25.07
CA SER A 151 -12.75 -6.14 -23.85
C SER A 151 -11.93 -4.88 -23.59
N VAL A 152 -11.35 -4.28 -24.64
CA VAL A 152 -10.63 -3.01 -24.52
C VAL A 152 -11.58 -1.88 -24.08
N ALA A 153 -12.78 -1.82 -24.66
CA ALA A 153 -13.80 -0.84 -24.28
C ALA A 153 -14.19 -0.96 -22.80
N ARG A 154 -14.55 -2.18 -22.37
CA ARG A 154 -14.88 -2.50 -20.98
C ARG A 154 -13.72 -2.21 -20.03
N PHE A 155 -12.49 -2.55 -20.40
CA PHE A 155 -11.31 -2.25 -19.60
C PHE A 155 -11.14 -0.73 -19.40
N VAL A 156 -11.30 0.08 -20.44
CA VAL A 156 -11.21 1.53 -20.29
C VAL A 156 -12.35 2.06 -19.41
N ASP A 157 -13.59 1.72 -19.72
CA ASP A 157 -14.76 2.37 -19.12
C ASP A 157 -15.09 1.86 -17.71
N ARG A 158 -14.86 0.57 -17.44
CA ARG A 158 -15.23 -0.10 -16.19
C ARG A 158 -14.05 -0.39 -15.27
N VAL A 159 -12.82 -0.32 -15.78
CA VAL A 159 -11.62 -0.58 -14.96
C VAL A 159 -10.78 0.68 -14.82
N LEU A 160 -10.39 1.32 -15.93
CA LEU A 160 -9.47 2.47 -15.88
C LEU A 160 -10.12 3.76 -15.41
N LEU A 161 -11.33 4.05 -15.89
CA LEU A 161 -12.08 5.28 -15.60
C LEU A 161 -13.08 5.12 -14.46
N ASP A 162 -13.07 3.99 -13.77
CA ASP A 162 -13.90 3.76 -12.61
C ASP A 162 -13.47 4.67 -11.44
N ARG A 163 -14.41 5.47 -10.94
CA ARG A 163 -14.20 6.43 -9.86
C ARG A 163 -14.06 5.73 -8.49
N GLU A 164 -14.66 4.56 -8.35
CA GLU A 164 -14.62 3.75 -7.13
C GLU A 164 -13.40 2.82 -7.10
N ARG A 165 -12.56 2.83 -8.15
CA ARG A 165 -11.32 2.04 -8.16
C ARG A 165 -10.38 2.54 -7.06
N GLN A 166 -10.00 1.63 -6.17
CA GLN A 166 -9.08 1.91 -5.06
C GLN A 166 -7.64 1.48 -5.35
N LEU A 167 -7.44 0.44 -6.18
CA LEU A 167 -6.11 -0.08 -6.50
C LEU A 167 -5.57 0.46 -7.84
N PRO A 168 -4.26 0.65 -7.97
CA PRO A 168 -3.64 0.90 -9.27
C PRO A 168 -3.83 -0.28 -10.23
N VAL A 169 -3.77 0.01 -11.52
CA VAL A 169 -3.67 -1.01 -12.58
C VAL A 169 -2.26 -1.02 -13.15
N LEU A 170 -1.65 -2.21 -13.20
CA LEU A 170 -0.41 -2.46 -13.92
C LEU A 170 -0.73 -3.17 -15.23
N LEU A 171 -0.47 -2.51 -16.36
CA LEU A 171 -0.75 -3.04 -17.68
C LEU A 171 0.54 -3.47 -18.38
N PHE A 172 0.60 -4.73 -18.80
CA PHE A 172 1.61 -5.26 -19.70
C PHE A 172 1.08 -5.28 -21.13
N THR A 173 1.89 -4.87 -22.08
CA THR A 173 1.58 -5.03 -23.52
C THR A 173 2.61 -5.96 -24.16
N SER A 174 2.17 -6.79 -25.09
CA SER A 174 3.08 -7.64 -25.84
C SER A 174 3.99 -6.82 -26.75
N VAL A 175 5.16 -7.37 -27.07
CA VAL A 175 6.03 -6.86 -28.13
C VAL A 175 5.30 -6.92 -29.48
N LYS A 176 5.42 -5.86 -30.30
CA LYS A 176 4.67 -5.78 -31.56
C LYS A 176 5.01 -6.92 -32.52
N GLU A 177 6.27 -7.36 -32.53
CA GLU A 177 6.76 -8.42 -33.42
C GLU A 177 6.44 -9.84 -32.91
N ARG A 178 6.05 -10.01 -31.64
CA ARG A 178 5.85 -11.31 -30.99
C ARG A 178 4.68 -11.25 -30.01
N GLU A 179 3.51 -11.71 -30.45
CA GLU A 179 2.31 -11.79 -29.60
C GLU A 179 2.56 -12.66 -28.37
N GLY A 180 2.00 -12.25 -27.23
CA GLY A 180 2.16 -12.95 -25.95
C GLY A 180 3.55 -12.88 -25.31
N VAL A 181 4.53 -12.19 -25.93
CA VAL A 181 5.86 -11.96 -25.32
C VAL A 181 5.89 -10.61 -24.63
N TYR A 182 6.24 -10.60 -23.34
CA TYR A 182 6.31 -9.41 -22.49
C TYR A 182 7.75 -9.07 -22.12
N MET A 183 8.00 -7.79 -21.83
CA MET A 183 9.33 -7.29 -21.52
C MET A 183 9.50 -6.94 -20.03
N PRO A 184 10.74 -7.05 -19.50
CA PRO A 184 11.91 -7.67 -20.12
C PRO A 184 11.71 -9.17 -20.40
N GLU A 185 12.42 -9.73 -21.39
CA GLU A 185 12.31 -11.15 -21.74
C GLU A 185 12.54 -12.02 -20.49
N GLY A 186 11.64 -12.99 -20.24
CA GLY A 186 11.63 -13.79 -19.01
C GLY A 186 10.75 -13.25 -17.89
N THR A 187 10.19 -12.04 -18.02
CA THR A 187 9.16 -11.55 -17.10
C THR A 187 7.89 -12.39 -17.24
N ASN A 188 7.37 -12.85 -16.12
CA ASN A 188 6.10 -13.54 -16.06
C ASN A 188 5.06 -12.63 -15.39
N PRO A 189 4.15 -11.97 -16.15
CA PRO A 189 3.10 -11.13 -15.58
C PRO A 189 2.21 -11.85 -14.55
N SER A 190 2.10 -13.18 -14.63
CA SER A 190 1.36 -13.97 -13.64
C SER A 190 2.06 -14.03 -12.28
N LEU A 191 3.40 -14.00 -12.24
CA LEU A 191 4.13 -13.89 -10.96
C LEU A 191 3.93 -12.49 -10.36
N VAL A 192 4.02 -11.44 -11.20
CA VAL A 192 3.76 -10.05 -10.79
C VAL A 192 2.35 -9.90 -10.22
N ALA A 193 1.35 -10.52 -10.84
CA ALA A 193 -0.03 -10.51 -10.34
C ALA A 193 -0.18 -11.17 -8.97
N ARG A 194 0.54 -12.27 -8.74
CA ARG A 194 0.58 -12.92 -7.42
C ARG A 194 1.25 -12.02 -6.40
N GLU A 195 2.37 -11.40 -6.72
CA GLU A 195 3.10 -10.53 -5.78
C GLU A 195 2.36 -9.24 -5.46
N LEU A 196 1.56 -8.72 -6.41
CA LEU A 196 0.74 -7.51 -6.23
C LEU A 196 -0.71 -7.80 -5.83
N CYS A 197 -1.05 -9.04 -5.46
CA CYS A 197 -2.41 -9.40 -5.08
C CYS A 197 -2.88 -8.53 -3.89
N GLY A 198 -4.02 -7.83 -4.07
CA GLY A 198 -4.56 -6.89 -3.08
C GLY A 198 -3.87 -5.51 -3.06
N LEU A 199 -2.87 -5.29 -3.90
CA LEU A 199 -2.12 -4.03 -4.00
C LEU A 199 -2.25 -3.37 -5.39
N ALA A 200 -2.43 -4.16 -6.44
CA ALA A 200 -2.72 -3.69 -7.79
C ALA A 200 -3.50 -4.75 -8.59
N HIS A 201 -4.23 -4.30 -9.60
CA HIS A 201 -4.75 -5.21 -10.62
C HIS A 201 -3.78 -5.31 -11.79
N VAL A 202 -3.42 -6.53 -12.17
CA VAL A 202 -2.50 -6.77 -13.29
C VAL A 202 -3.29 -7.20 -14.52
N TYR A 203 -3.09 -6.48 -15.62
CA TYR A 203 -3.70 -6.76 -16.91
C TYR A 203 -2.65 -6.95 -17.98
N LEU A 204 -3.00 -7.73 -19.01
CA LEU A 204 -2.14 -7.97 -20.16
C LEU A 204 -2.92 -7.83 -21.47
N ILE A 205 -2.31 -7.18 -22.45
CA ILE A 205 -2.78 -7.12 -23.84
C ILE A 205 -1.81 -7.97 -24.68
N PRO A 206 -2.20 -9.17 -25.11
CA PRO A 206 -1.31 -10.09 -25.82
C PRO A 206 -1.15 -9.77 -27.31
N ARG A 207 -2.02 -8.92 -27.87
CA ARG A 207 -2.05 -8.60 -29.31
C ARG A 207 -1.81 -7.12 -29.58
N ALA A 208 -0.94 -6.83 -30.55
CA ALA A 208 -0.63 -5.46 -30.93
C ALA A 208 -1.87 -4.68 -31.44
N GLU A 209 -2.78 -5.34 -32.14
CA GLU A 209 -4.02 -4.73 -32.65
C GLU A 209 -4.90 -4.12 -31.54
N ASP A 210 -4.93 -4.73 -30.36
CA ASP A 210 -5.74 -4.27 -29.24
C ASP A 210 -5.09 -3.07 -28.53
N THR A 211 -3.76 -2.94 -28.58
CA THR A 211 -3.05 -1.73 -28.11
C THR A 211 -3.36 -0.51 -28.99
N HIS A 212 -3.63 -0.70 -30.29
CA HIS A 212 -4.08 0.39 -31.17
C HIS A 212 -5.48 0.88 -30.80
N LYS A 213 -6.37 -0.03 -30.42
CA LYS A 213 -7.73 0.30 -29.93
C LYS A 213 -7.65 1.06 -28.61
N LEU A 214 -6.78 0.62 -27.69
CA LEU A 214 -6.49 1.32 -26.45
C LEU A 214 -6.00 2.75 -26.71
N THR A 215 -5.08 2.91 -27.66
CA THR A 215 -4.51 4.22 -28.05
C THR A 215 -5.55 5.19 -28.59
N ARG A 216 -6.53 4.72 -29.37
CA ARG A 216 -7.63 5.57 -29.84
C ARG A 216 -8.47 6.14 -28.69
N ARG A 217 -8.62 5.40 -27.59
CA ARG A 217 -9.43 5.82 -26.43
C ARG A 217 -8.64 6.67 -25.43
N LEU A 218 -7.39 6.30 -25.13
CA LEU A 218 -6.58 6.91 -24.07
C LEU A 218 -5.57 7.95 -24.57
N ARG A 219 -5.31 8.02 -25.88
CA ARG A 219 -4.33 8.93 -26.49
C ARG A 219 -2.96 8.78 -25.82
N LEU A 220 -2.44 9.85 -25.19
CA LEU A 220 -1.14 9.89 -24.52
C LEU A 220 -1.05 8.99 -23.28
N LEU A 221 -2.19 8.56 -22.74
CA LEU A 221 -2.26 7.65 -21.60
C LEU A 221 -2.17 6.17 -22.01
N SER A 222 -2.06 5.84 -23.29
CA SER A 222 -1.96 4.45 -23.76
C SER A 222 -0.62 3.75 -23.42
N ALA A 223 -0.57 2.44 -23.60
CA ALA A 223 0.64 1.60 -23.57
C ALA A 223 0.68 0.70 -24.80
N TYR A 224 1.88 0.39 -25.30
CA TYR A 224 2.08 -0.36 -26.55
C TYR A 224 3.50 -0.93 -26.66
N ASP A 225 3.70 -1.86 -27.59
CA ASP A 225 5.00 -2.41 -28.01
C ASP A 225 5.93 -2.85 -26.86
N GLY A 226 5.47 -3.81 -26.06
CA GLY A 226 6.27 -4.33 -24.94
C GLY A 226 6.38 -3.38 -23.76
N ALA A 227 5.63 -2.28 -23.73
CA ALA A 227 5.65 -1.35 -22.61
C ALA A 227 4.85 -1.88 -21.40
N VAL A 228 5.23 -1.37 -20.24
CA VAL A 228 4.54 -1.55 -18.96
C VAL A 228 4.05 -0.20 -18.48
N ARG A 229 2.77 -0.07 -18.09
CA ARG A 229 2.21 1.19 -17.61
C ARG A 229 1.48 1.04 -16.29
N ILE A 230 1.69 2.00 -15.39
CA ILE A 230 0.96 2.12 -14.13
C ILE A 230 -0.16 3.15 -14.29
N TYR A 231 -1.39 2.75 -14.00
CA TYR A 231 -2.54 3.64 -13.90
C TYR A 231 -3.00 3.77 -12.45
N TRP A 232 -2.67 4.88 -11.80
CA TRP A 232 -3.13 5.15 -10.43
C TRP A 232 -4.66 5.36 -10.34
N PRO A 233 -5.24 5.15 -9.14
CA PRO A 233 -6.64 5.44 -8.85
C PRO A 233 -7.09 6.86 -9.26
N ARG A 234 -8.40 7.00 -9.50
CA ARG A 234 -9.04 8.26 -9.92
C ARG A 234 -8.40 8.88 -11.17
N MET A 235 -8.14 8.02 -12.16
CA MET A 235 -7.63 8.42 -13.47
C MET A 235 -8.77 9.03 -14.31
N THR A 236 -8.44 10.04 -15.09
CA THR A 236 -9.28 10.62 -16.13
C THR A 236 -8.54 10.61 -17.46
N VAL A 237 -9.25 10.73 -18.58
CA VAL A 237 -8.60 10.77 -19.91
C VAL A 237 -7.84 12.08 -20.16
N GLN A 238 -8.03 13.08 -19.30
CA GLN A 238 -7.35 14.38 -19.32
C GLN A 238 -6.13 14.44 -18.41
N ASP A 239 -5.82 13.37 -17.66
CA ASP A 239 -4.68 13.37 -16.76
C ASP A 239 -3.35 13.54 -17.49
N SER A 240 -2.42 14.21 -16.82
CA SER A 240 -1.06 14.40 -17.32
C SER A 240 -0.33 13.04 -17.42
N PRO A 241 0.29 12.69 -18.56
CA PRO A 241 0.94 11.39 -18.74
C PRO A 241 1.95 10.97 -17.67
N PRO A 242 2.79 11.87 -17.11
CA PRO A 242 3.72 11.53 -16.01
C PRO A 242 3.03 11.08 -14.72
N ARG A 243 1.77 11.48 -14.49
CA ARG A 243 0.99 10.96 -13.36
C ARG A 243 0.82 9.45 -13.46
N HIS A 244 0.74 8.89 -14.67
CA HIS A 244 0.56 7.47 -14.96
C HIS A 244 1.79 6.91 -15.70
N PRO A 245 2.89 6.58 -15.00
CA PRO A 245 4.19 6.30 -15.61
C PRO A 245 4.15 5.20 -16.67
N LEU A 246 4.71 5.50 -17.84
CA LEU A 246 4.92 4.55 -18.95
C LEU A 246 6.39 4.13 -18.99
N HIS A 247 6.63 2.82 -18.89
CA HIS A 247 7.94 2.20 -19.01
C HIS A 247 8.04 1.53 -20.38
N LEU A 248 8.78 2.18 -21.29
CA LEU A 248 8.97 1.69 -22.66
C LEU A 248 9.91 0.48 -22.68
N ARG A 249 9.67 -0.44 -23.62
CA ARG A 249 10.51 -1.62 -23.88
C ARG A 249 12.00 -1.31 -23.87
N THR A 250 12.44 -0.23 -24.52
CA THR A 250 13.86 0.15 -24.63
C THR A 250 14.52 0.55 -23.30
N ARG A 251 13.72 0.81 -22.26
CA ARG A 251 14.18 1.17 -20.92
C ARG A 251 13.95 0.05 -19.89
N LEU A 252 13.25 -1.01 -20.28
CA LEU A 252 12.97 -2.15 -19.41
C LEU A 252 14.17 -3.10 -19.41
N ASN A 253 14.67 -3.38 -18.23
CA ASN A 253 15.69 -4.39 -17.94
C ASN A 253 15.21 -5.29 -16.79
N HIS A 254 15.99 -6.31 -16.44
CA HIS A 254 15.62 -7.30 -15.41
C HIS A 254 15.33 -6.71 -14.02
N THR A 255 15.80 -5.49 -13.70
CA THR A 255 15.51 -4.82 -12.41
C THR A 255 14.31 -3.87 -12.48
N SER A 256 13.79 -3.60 -13.69
CA SER A 256 12.73 -2.61 -13.89
C SER A 256 11.39 -3.04 -13.30
N VAL A 257 10.98 -4.30 -13.51
CA VAL A 257 9.71 -4.82 -12.99
C VAL A 257 9.69 -4.87 -11.45
N PRO A 258 10.72 -5.41 -10.77
CA PRO A 258 10.81 -5.31 -9.32
C PRO A 258 10.79 -3.87 -8.79
N ALA A 259 11.39 -2.91 -9.50
CA ALA A 259 11.34 -1.51 -9.13
C ALA A 259 9.93 -0.90 -9.28
N ILE A 260 9.18 -1.32 -10.30
CA ILE A 260 7.78 -0.92 -10.52
C ILE A 260 6.88 -1.49 -9.41
N GLU A 261 7.04 -2.77 -9.07
CA GLU A 261 6.32 -3.41 -7.96
C GLU A 261 6.58 -2.69 -6.65
N ARG A 262 7.86 -2.43 -6.33
CA ARG A 262 8.24 -1.68 -5.12
C ARG A 262 7.57 -0.31 -5.07
N ARG A 263 7.52 0.42 -6.19
CA ARG A 263 6.84 1.72 -6.27
C ARG A 263 5.35 1.61 -5.96
N ILE A 264 4.69 0.55 -6.41
CA ILE A 264 3.27 0.27 -6.11
C ILE A 264 3.09 -0.03 -4.63
N ILE A 265 3.93 -0.92 -4.07
CA ILE A 265 3.90 -1.32 -2.66
C ILE A 265 4.09 -0.09 -1.75
N GLU A 266 5.10 0.73 -2.01
CA GLU A 266 5.39 1.96 -1.25
C GLU A 266 4.27 3.01 -1.37
N ALA A 267 3.64 3.13 -2.54
CA ALA A 267 2.49 4.00 -2.72
C ALA A 267 1.28 3.49 -1.91
N GLY A 268 1.01 2.18 -1.95
CA GLY A 268 -0.05 1.54 -1.15
C GLY A 268 0.17 1.73 0.35
N ALA A 269 1.39 1.52 0.84
CA ALA A 269 1.74 1.75 2.25
C ALA A 269 1.45 3.20 2.69
N ARG A 270 1.85 4.21 1.89
CA ARG A 270 1.59 5.63 2.19
C ARG A 270 0.10 5.98 2.14
N ALA A 271 -0.62 5.44 1.17
CA ALA A 271 -2.04 5.69 0.98
C ALA A 271 -2.93 4.96 2.00
N TYR A 272 -2.44 3.87 2.62
CA TYR A 272 -3.23 3.04 3.50
C TYR A 272 -3.85 3.81 4.67
N ARG A 273 -5.14 3.54 4.89
CA ARG A 273 -5.92 3.92 6.04
C ARG A 273 -6.62 2.66 6.57
N PRO A 274 -6.68 2.45 7.89
CA PRO A 274 -7.51 1.40 8.47
C PRO A 274 -8.98 1.55 8.05
N PRO A 275 -9.79 0.48 8.20
CA PRO A 275 -11.22 0.55 7.95
C PRO A 275 -11.90 1.68 8.70
N ASP A 276 -12.84 2.34 8.03
CA ASP A 276 -13.51 3.52 8.55
C ASP A 276 -14.26 3.18 9.85
N GLY A 277 -14.06 3.95 10.92
CA GLY A 277 -14.63 3.65 12.24
C GLY A 277 -13.73 2.80 13.17
N THR A 278 -12.66 2.19 12.66
CA THR A 278 -11.72 1.39 13.47
C THR A 278 -11.18 2.19 14.68
N ALA A 279 -10.75 3.44 14.45
CA ALA A 279 -10.26 4.29 15.52
C ALA A 279 -11.34 4.63 16.58
N ALA A 280 -12.59 4.82 16.14
CA ALA A 280 -13.71 5.11 17.02
C ALA A 280 -14.07 3.92 17.92
N LEU A 281 -14.11 2.71 17.34
CA LEU A 281 -14.38 1.46 18.06
C LEU A 281 -13.29 1.16 19.08
N ILE A 282 -12.01 1.31 18.72
CA ILE A 282 -10.88 1.15 19.65
C ILE A 282 -11.00 2.15 20.81
N ALA A 283 -11.25 3.42 20.50
CA ALA A 283 -11.38 4.45 21.53
C ALA A 283 -12.57 4.19 22.46
N ARG A 284 -13.69 3.66 21.94
CA ARG A 284 -14.86 3.27 22.76
C ARG A 284 -14.55 2.08 23.66
N ARG A 285 -13.93 1.02 23.12
CA ARG A 285 -13.52 -0.15 23.90
C ARG A 285 -12.59 0.26 25.04
N TRP A 286 -11.59 1.09 24.74
CA TRP A 286 -10.68 1.62 25.75
C TRP A 286 -11.41 2.39 26.85
N ARG A 287 -12.34 3.30 26.49
CA ARG A 287 -13.14 4.04 27.48
C ARG A 287 -14.00 3.12 28.35
N ALA A 288 -14.56 2.05 27.78
CA ALA A 288 -15.34 1.08 28.53
C ALA A 288 -14.47 0.31 29.54
N GLU A 289 -13.29 -0.16 29.12
CA GLU A 289 -12.32 -0.83 30.01
C GLU A 289 -11.86 0.10 31.14
N GLN A 290 -11.56 1.36 30.84
CA GLN A 290 -11.18 2.33 31.86
C GLN A 290 -12.31 2.59 32.87
N ARG A 291 -13.56 2.66 32.38
CA ARG A 291 -14.73 2.83 33.25
C ARG A 291 -14.93 1.61 34.15
N GLU A 292 -14.87 0.40 33.60
CA GLU A 292 -14.99 -0.83 34.38
C GLU A 292 -13.89 -0.96 35.45
N ARG A 293 -12.65 -0.60 35.10
CA ARG A 293 -11.54 -0.52 36.07
C ARG A 293 -11.85 0.45 37.20
N LEU A 294 -12.33 1.65 36.89
CA LEU A 294 -12.70 2.64 37.90
C LEU A 294 -13.86 2.16 38.77
N ASP A 295 -14.88 1.56 38.17
CA ASP A 295 -16.03 1.00 38.89
C ASP A 295 -15.59 -0.13 39.84
N MET A 296 -14.66 -1.01 39.43
CA MET A 296 -14.07 -2.03 40.30
C MET A 296 -13.29 -1.44 41.47
N LEU A 297 -12.45 -0.43 41.22
CA LEU A 297 -11.72 0.28 42.28
C LEU A 297 -12.68 0.96 43.27
N MET A 298 -13.74 1.59 42.76
CA MET A 298 -14.77 2.23 43.56
C MET A 298 -15.60 1.23 44.38
N ALA A 299 -15.88 0.05 43.84
CA ALA A 299 -16.63 -1.00 44.53
C ALA A 299 -15.81 -1.69 45.62
N ALA A 300 -14.49 -1.84 45.42
CA ALA A 300 -13.59 -2.49 46.37
C ALA A 300 -13.35 -1.65 47.64
N GLU A 301 -13.35 -0.32 47.51
CA GLU A 301 -13.25 0.58 48.65
C GLU A 301 -14.63 0.87 49.20
N THR A 302 -14.85 0.81 50.52
CA THR A 302 -16.16 1.09 51.15
C THR A 302 -16.16 2.41 51.91
N ASP A 303 -14.97 2.87 52.30
CA ASP A 303 -14.74 4.15 52.95
C ASP A 303 -14.75 5.29 51.92
N SER A 304 -15.59 6.30 52.16
CA SER A 304 -15.77 7.44 51.27
C SER A 304 -14.49 8.27 51.12
N GLU A 305 -13.71 8.43 52.20
CA GLU A 305 -12.47 9.23 52.18
C GLU A 305 -11.38 8.52 51.36
N ARG A 306 -11.30 7.20 51.46
CA ARG A 306 -10.37 6.39 50.67
C ARG A 306 -10.76 6.33 49.19
N ARG A 307 -12.07 6.25 48.88
CA ARG A 307 -12.56 6.34 47.50
C ARG A 307 -12.15 7.66 46.85
N GLU A 308 -12.34 8.77 47.55
CA GLU A 308 -11.96 10.10 47.06
C GLU A 308 -10.43 10.18 46.82
N ALA A 309 -9.62 9.68 47.76
CA ALA A 309 -8.16 9.66 47.60
C ALA A 309 -7.71 8.84 46.38
N VAL A 310 -8.33 7.67 46.13
CA VAL A 310 -8.05 6.84 44.94
C VAL A 310 -8.42 7.56 43.65
N LEU A 311 -9.59 8.22 43.59
CA LEU A 311 -10.03 8.97 42.41
C LEU A 311 -9.13 10.18 42.12
N ILE A 312 -8.72 10.92 43.16
CA ILE A 312 -7.78 12.03 43.02
C ILE A 312 -6.43 11.53 42.50
N SER A 313 -5.92 10.41 43.04
CA SER A 313 -4.66 9.81 42.58
C SER A 313 -4.72 9.41 41.11
N GLU A 314 -5.79 8.73 40.67
CA GLU A 314 -5.96 8.34 39.28
C GLU A 314 -6.14 9.56 38.35
N LEU A 315 -6.90 10.58 38.78
CA LEU A 315 -7.07 11.81 38.00
C LEU A 315 -5.75 12.57 37.84
N LEU A 316 -4.94 12.64 38.89
CA LEU A 316 -3.61 13.24 38.83
C LEU A 316 -2.70 12.47 37.87
N GLN A 317 -2.68 11.13 37.96
CA GLN A 317 -1.89 10.28 37.07
C GLN A 317 -2.28 10.46 35.60
N VAL A 318 -3.58 10.45 35.29
CA VAL A 318 -4.08 10.66 33.93
C VAL A 318 -3.79 12.08 33.44
N THR A 319 -3.84 13.08 34.31
CA THR A 319 -3.51 14.46 33.95
C THR A 319 -2.02 14.60 33.65
N GLU A 320 -1.15 14.02 34.47
CA GLU A 320 0.30 14.01 34.26
C GLU A 320 0.67 13.28 32.97
N GLU A 321 0.05 12.13 32.69
CA GLU A 321 0.26 11.41 31.44
C GLU A 321 -0.24 12.20 30.21
N ASN A 322 -1.38 12.89 30.31
CA ASN A 322 -1.85 13.76 29.23
C ASN A 322 -0.92 14.96 28.98
N VAL A 323 -0.41 15.59 30.04
CA VAL A 323 0.58 16.66 29.92
C VAL A 323 1.84 16.14 29.22
N ARG A 324 2.36 14.98 29.66
CA ARG A 324 3.52 14.33 29.04
C ARG A 324 3.27 14.03 27.56
N LEU A 325 2.16 13.37 27.22
CA LEU A 325 1.81 13.04 25.84
C LEU A 325 1.62 14.30 24.97
N THR A 326 1.10 15.39 25.54
CA THR A 326 0.96 16.67 24.83
C THR A 326 2.33 17.28 24.53
N GLN A 327 3.24 17.28 25.50
CA GLN A 327 4.63 17.73 25.32
C GLN A 327 5.39 16.87 24.29
N ASP A 328 5.20 15.55 24.33
CA ASP A 328 5.79 14.64 23.36
C ASP A 328 5.26 14.93 21.94
N LEU A 329 3.95 15.18 21.79
CA LEU A 329 3.35 15.56 20.52
C LEU A 329 3.85 16.91 19.99
N GLU A 330 4.03 17.90 20.86
CA GLU A 330 4.61 19.20 20.49
C GLU A 330 6.07 19.02 20.04
N THR A 331 6.86 18.24 20.78
CA THR A 331 8.25 17.94 20.43
C THR A 331 8.36 17.28 19.05
N VAL A 332 7.52 16.27 18.78
CA VAL A 332 7.50 15.58 17.47
C VAL A 332 7.04 16.53 16.35
N ARG A 333 6.10 17.44 16.61
CA ARG A 333 5.66 18.45 15.63
C ARG A 333 6.79 19.42 15.29
N ASP A 334 7.49 19.93 16.30
CA ASP A 334 8.65 20.80 16.13
C ASP A 334 9.77 20.12 15.33
N GLU A 335 10.05 18.85 15.62
CA GLU A 335 11.02 18.05 14.88
C GLU A 335 10.62 17.87 13.42
N LEU A 336 9.33 17.60 13.16
CA LEU A 336 8.80 17.50 11.80
C LEU A 336 8.92 18.82 11.04
N GLU A 337 8.59 19.94 11.67
CA GLU A 337 8.71 21.27 11.04
C GLU A 337 10.18 21.60 10.70
N ARG A 338 11.10 21.33 11.63
CA ARG A 338 12.55 21.50 11.38
C ARG A 338 13.03 20.60 10.25
N ALA A 339 12.54 19.36 10.17
CA ALA A 339 12.90 18.43 9.09
C ALA A 339 12.36 18.91 7.73
N LEU A 340 11.12 19.43 7.68
CA LEU A 340 10.53 20.01 6.47
C LEU A 340 11.32 21.24 6.00
N ARG A 341 11.69 22.15 6.89
CA ARG A 341 12.52 23.32 6.54
C ARG A 341 13.89 22.91 5.97
N ARG A 342 14.56 21.92 6.58
CA ARG A 342 15.82 21.39 6.04
C ARG A 342 15.66 20.80 4.64
N LEU A 343 14.54 20.12 4.39
CA LEU A 343 14.23 19.58 3.07
C LEU A 343 14.02 20.70 2.06
N GLU A 344 13.25 21.75 2.41
CA GLU A 344 13.04 22.93 1.58
C GLU A 344 14.37 23.66 1.28
N GLU A 345 15.22 23.86 2.29
CA GLU A 345 16.55 24.43 2.13
C GLU A 345 17.40 23.59 1.16
N GLN A 346 17.44 22.26 1.32
CA GLN A 346 18.14 21.35 0.41
C GLN A 346 17.59 21.38 -1.01
N THR A 347 16.28 21.56 -1.18
CA THR A 347 15.64 21.62 -2.50
C THR A 347 15.84 22.99 -3.15
N SER A 348 15.96 24.06 -2.36
CA SER A 348 16.21 25.44 -2.84
C SER A 348 17.70 25.75 -3.08
N ALA A 349 18.60 25.04 -2.39
CA ALA A 349 20.05 25.21 -2.49
C ALA A 349 20.69 24.39 -3.63
N ASP A 350 19.89 23.79 -4.52
CA ASP A 350 20.37 23.10 -5.73
C ASP A 350 20.09 23.94 -7.01
N PRO A 351 20.85 25.03 -7.27
CA PRO A 351 20.73 25.84 -8.48
C PRO A 351 21.55 25.25 -9.64
N ALA A 352 21.41 23.95 -9.93
CA ALA A 352 22.29 23.26 -10.87
C ALA A 352 21.56 22.49 -11.99
N VAL A 353 20.64 23.13 -12.73
CA VAL A 353 20.23 22.64 -14.07
C VAL A 353 19.98 23.73 -15.14
N ASP A 354 20.09 25.04 -14.83
CA ASP A 354 19.89 26.09 -15.86
C ASP A 354 21.19 26.63 -16.51
N ALA A 355 22.32 25.93 -16.35
CA ALA A 355 23.60 26.29 -16.98
C ALA A 355 24.06 25.23 -18.02
N PHE A 356 23.21 24.89 -18.98
CA PHE A 356 23.64 24.17 -20.19
C PHE A 356 22.92 24.73 -21.43
N SER A 357 23.13 26.00 -21.70
CA SER A 357 22.79 26.64 -22.98
C SER A 357 23.86 27.67 -23.31
N GLY A 358 24.71 27.33 -24.30
CA GLY A 358 25.63 28.27 -24.93
C GLY A 358 27.11 27.93 -24.75
N ASP A 359 27.64 27.02 -25.56
CA ASP A 359 28.61 27.39 -26.59
C ASP A 359 29.05 26.17 -27.39
N GLY A 360 28.59 26.12 -28.64
CA GLY A 360 29.02 25.19 -29.66
C GLY A 360 29.06 25.93 -30.99
N GLN A 361 29.89 26.98 -31.08
CA GLN A 361 30.23 27.60 -32.36
C GLN A 361 31.23 26.71 -33.10
N ASN A 362 30.77 26.23 -34.25
CA ASN A 362 31.51 25.50 -35.26
C ASN A 362 32.76 26.26 -35.70
N GLY A 363 33.88 25.53 -35.75
CA GLY A 363 35.05 25.92 -36.51
C GLY A 363 34.81 25.67 -37.98
N ASP A 364 34.76 26.74 -38.77
CA ASP A 364 34.97 26.71 -40.22
C ASP A 364 36.39 27.16 -40.51
N GLY A 365 37.21 26.20 -40.94
CA GLY A 365 38.52 26.43 -41.51
C GLY A 365 38.66 25.61 -42.78
N GLN A 366 38.33 26.20 -43.94
CA GLN A 366 38.95 25.82 -45.20
C GLN A 366 39.03 27.01 -46.16
N SER A 367 40.28 27.40 -46.38
CA SER A 367 40.79 28.28 -47.42
C SER A 367 40.72 27.62 -48.81
N GLY A 368 40.43 28.39 -49.86
CA GLY A 368 40.55 27.90 -51.24
C GLY A 368 40.20 28.93 -52.31
N VAL A 369 41.19 29.75 -52.65
CA VAL A 369 41.37 30.66 -53.79
C VAL A 369 40.76 30.16 -55.12
N GLU A 370 40.05 31.00 -55.88
CA GLU A 370 40.42 31.41 -57.26
C GLU A 370 39.38 32.34 -57.93
N ALA A 371 39.93 33.26 -58.73
CA ALA A 371 39.26 34.35 -59.45
C ALA A 371 38.59 33.89 -60.74
N MET A 372 37.53 34.59 -61.22
CA MET A 372 37.54 35.15 -62.58
C MET A 372 36.40 36.15 -62.86
N LYS A 373 36.76 37.09 -63.74
CA LYS A 373 36.01 38.19 -64.35
C LYS A 373 34.77 37.76 -65.16
N SER A 374 33.82 38.69 -65.28
CA SER A 374 33.01 39.09 -66.47
C SER A 374 31.54 39.28 -66.08
N ALA A 375 31.01 40.50 -66.06
CA ALA A 375 30.53 41.31 -67.18
C ALA A 375 28.99 41.28 -67.24
N THR A 376 28.42 42.47 -67.49
CA THR A 376 27.17 42.74 -68.26
C THR A 376 26.01 43.34 -67.47
N ILE A 377 25.82 44.64 -67.78
CA ILE A 377 24.66 45.57 -67.68
C ILE A 377 24.29 46.09 -66.29
#